data_AF-A0A2P2MHI0-F1
#
_entry.id   AF-A0A2P2MHI0-F1
#
_cell.length_a   1.000
_cell.length_b   1.000
_cell.length_c   1.000
_cell.angle_alpha   90.00
_cell.angle_beta   90.00
_cell.angle_gamma   90.00
#
_symmetry.space_group_name_H-M   'P 1'
#
loop_
_entity.id
_entity.type
_entity.pdbx_description
1 polymer ?
#
loop_
_entity_poly.entity_id
_entity_poly.type
_entity_poly.pdbx_seq_one_letter_code
_entity_poly.pdbx_strand_id
1 'polypeptide(L)'
;MASAVTAAVSFPSTKSTSLPSRAAIISPERITLKKVPVHYRDASAGGRVVSIRAQVTTEAPVKVEKESKKMEEGVTVNKFKPKEPYIGRCLLNTRITGDDAPGETWHMVFSTEGEIPYREGQSIGVIADGIDKNGKPHKLRLYSIASSALGDFGDSKTVSLCVKRLVYTNDKGELVKGVCSNFLCDVKPGAEVKITGPVGKEMLMPKDPNATVIMLATGTGIAPFRAFLWKMFFEKHDDYKFNGLAWLFLGVPTSSSLLYKEVSHTNMFTNIVPLY
;
A
#
# COMPACT_ATOMS: atom_id res chain seq x y z
N MET A 1 28.05 31.70 33.47
CA MET A 1 29.47 31.35 33.29
C MET A 1 29.52 29.91 32.79
N ALA A 2 29.62 29.75 31.47
CA ALA A 2 29.65 28.45 30.82
C ALA A 2 31.08 27.91 30.83
N SER A 3 31.26 26.63 31.14
CA SER A 3 32.51 25.90 30.89
C SER A 3 32.13 24.51 30.42
N ALA A 4 32.43 24.21 29.15
CA ALA A 4 32.23 22.91 28.52
C ALA A 4 33.59 22.28 28.27
N VAL A 5 33.82 21.08 28.81
CA VAL A 5 35.00 20.26 28.54
C VAL A 5 34.61 19.22 27.48
N THR A 6 35.35 19.22 26.38
CA THR A 6 35.15 18.34 25.22
C THR A 6 36.19 17.22 25.27
N ALA A 7 35.79 15.98 24.94
CA ALA A 7 36.72 14.88 24.69
C ALA A 7 36.38 14.23 23.34
N ALA A 8 37.41 14.08 22.49
CA ALA A 8 37.35 13.50 21.15
C ALA A 8 38.23 12.24 21.10
N VAL A 9 37.82 11.23 20.31
CA VAL A 9 38.66 10.08 19.96
C VAL A 9 38.63 9.88 18.44
N SER A 10 39.82 9.76 17.87
CA SER A 10 40.17 9.82 16.45
C SER A 10 40.29 8.43 15.79
N PHE A 11 39.94 8.32 14.50
CA PHE A 11 40.34 7.21 13.62
C PHE A 11 41.17 7.73 12.43
N PRO A 12 42.17 6.97 11.94
CA PRO A 12 43.16 7.45 10.98
C PRO A 12 42.65 7.56 9.53
N SER A 13 43.15 8.60 8.85
CA SER A 13 42.88 9.03 7.49
C SER A 13 43.81 8.35 6.47
N THR A 14 43.30 8.01 5.28
CA THR A 14 44.10 7.92 4.05
C THR A 14 43.49 8.80 2.95
N LYS A 15 44.33 9.63 2.33
CA LYS A 15 44.02 10.64 1.30
C LYS A 15 44.29 10.09 -0.10
N SER A 16 43.51 10.52 -1.09
CA SER A 16 44.00 11.22 -2.30
C SER A 16 42.81 11.61 -3.20
N THR A 17 42.44 12.88 -3.24
CA THR A 17 42.74 13.95 -4.23
C THR A 17 42.14 13.77 -5.62
N SER A 18 41.47 14.85 -6.03
CA SER A 18 40.60 15.03 -7.19
C SER A 18 41.22 15.93 -8.28
N LEU A 19 40.51 15.96 -9.43
CA LEU A 19 40.51 16.95 -10.55
C LEU A 19 41.56 16.75 -11.69
N PRO A 20 41.36 17.28 -12.93
CA PRO A 20 40.14 17.73 -13.64
C PRO A 20 40.03 17.26 -15.14
N SER A 21 38.99 17.78 -15.81
CA SER A 21 38.53 17.63 -17.21
C SER A 21 39.53 17.91 -18.36
N ARG A 22 39.42 17.17 -19.48
CA ARG A 22 39.58 17.70 -20.86
C ARG A 22 38.94 16.76 -21.91
N ALA A 23 38.32 17.37 -22.92
CA ALA A 23 37.64 16.74 -24.05
C ALA A 23 38.61 16.06 -25.04
N ALA A 24 38.17 14.98 -25.69
CA ALA A 24 38.76 14.46 -26.92
C ALA A 24 37.68 13.84 -27.82
N ILE A 25 37.60 14.37 -29.04
CA ILE A 25 36.84 13.89 -30.19
C ILE A 25 37.63 12.74 -30.82
N ILE A 26 37.04 11.57 -31.00
CA ILE A 26 37.59 10.48 -31.83
C ILE A 26 36.48 9.88 -32.69
N SER A 27 36.73 9.90 -33.98
CA SER A 27 35.90 9.49 -35.12
C SER A 27 35.60 7.99 -35.16
N PRO A 28 34.47 7.54 -35.77
CA PRO A 28 34.25 6.12 -36.03
C PRO A 28 34.92 5.68 -37.34
N GLU A 29 35.65 4.57 -37.28
CA GLU A 29 36.23 3.88 -38.44
C GLU A 29 35.19 3.15 -39.29
N ARG A 30 35.51 3.09 -40.59
CA ARG A 30 34.74 2.52 -41.70
C ARG A 30 34.42 1.03 -41.53
N ILE A 31 33.17 0.66 -41.80
CA ILE A 31 32.82 -0.67 -42.30
C ILE A 31 32.43 -0.53 -43.77
N THR A 32 33.18 -1.23 -44.62
CA THR A 32 33.08 -1.18 -46.09
C THR A 32 32.19 -2.31 -46.59
N LEU A 33 31.06 -1.98 -47.21
CA LEU A 33 30.21 -2.94 -47.94
C LEU A 33 30.44 -2.77 -49.45
N LYS A 34 30.85 -3.87 -50.10
CA LYS A 34 31.13 -3.95 -51.54
C LYS A 34 29.82 -3.82 -52.36
N LYS A 35 29.78 -2.88 -53.29
CA LYS A 35 28.76 -2.78 -54.35
C LYS A 35 29.03 -3.83 -55.43
N VAL A 36 28.04 -4.65 -55.75
CA VAL A 36 27.96 -5.44 -57.00
C VAL A 36 26.94 -4.76 -57.91
N PRO A 37 27.23 -4.51 -59.20
CA PRO A 37 26.28 -3.88 -60.10
C PRO A 37 25.31 -4.93 -60.66
N VAL A 38 24.01 -4.64 -60.59
CA VAL A 38 22.98 -5.41 -61.30
C VAL A 38 22.46 -4.54 -62.44
N HIS A 39 22.62 -5.03 -63.67
CA HIS A 39 22.12 -4.40 -64.88
C HIS A 39 20.59 -4.41 -64.91
N TYR A 40 19.97 -3.24 -65.10
CA TYR A 40 18.56 -3.13 -65.46
C TYR A 40 18.38 -3.41 -66.95
N ARG A 41 17.50 -4.36 -67.27
CA ARG A 41 16.94 -4.57 -68.61
C ARG A 41 15.50 -4.06 -68.58
N ASP A 42 15.21 -3.09 -69.44
CA ASP A 42 13.85 -2.63 -69.70
C ASP A 42 13.05 -3.73 -70.42
N ALA A 43 11.89 -4.06 -69.87
CA ALA A 43 10.83 -4.75 -70.58
C ALA A 43 9.47 -4.29 -70.02
N SER A 44 8.70 -3.63 -70.88
CA SER A 44 7.31 -3.24 -70.66
C SER A 44 6.38 -4.43 -70.90
N ALA A 45 5.43 -4.68 -69.99
CA ALA A 45 4.16 -5.33 -70.29
C ALA A 45 3.14 -5.07 -69.17
N GLY A 46 1.96 -4.59 -69.53
CA GLY A 46 0.89 -4.23 -68.61
C GLY A 46 0.18 -5.42 -67.97
N GLY A 47 -0.30 -5.22 -66.74
CA GLY A 47 -1.12 -6.16 -65.99
C GLY A 47 -1.70 -5.51 -64.74
N ARG A 48 -2.99 -5.73 -64.50
CA ARG A 48 -3.85 -5.09 -63.48
C ARG A 48 -3.21 -4.94 -62.08
N VAL A 49 -3.32 -3.73 -61.52
CA VAL A 49 -3.04 -3.44 -60.11
C VAL A 49 -4.11 -4.09 -59.23
N VAL A 50 -3.74 -5.09 -58.45
CA VAL A 50 -4.53 -5.58 -57.32
C VAL A 50 -3.92 -4.99 -56.05
N SER A 51 -4.70 -4.17 -55.33
CA SER A 51 -4.30 -3.66 -54.02
C SER A 51 -4.44 -4.78 -53.00
N ILE A 52 -3.33 -5.40 -52.60
CA ILE A 52 -3.28 -6.25 -51.41
C ILE A 52 -2.98 -5.32 -50.23
N ARG A 53 -4.01 -5.06 -49.41
CA ARG A 53 -3.85 -4.30 -48.17
C ARG A 53 -3.27 -5.23 -47.10
N ALA A 54 -1.94 -5.29 -47.00
CA ALA A 54 -1.28 -5.92 -45.86
C ALA A 54 -1.56 -5.10 -44.59
N GLN A 55 -2.27 -5.67 -43.63
CA GLN A 55 -2.32 -5.12 -42.28
C GLN A 55 -0.99 -5.45 -41.60
N VAL A 56 -0.12 -4.46 -41.49
CA VAL A 56 1.03 -4.51 -40.58
C VAL A 56 0.52 -4.08 -39.22
N THR A 57 0.19 -5.03 -38.36
CA THR A 57 0.09 -4.78 -36.92
C THR A 57 1.50 -4.53 -36.41
N THR A 58 1.87 -3.26 -36.27
CA THR A 58 3.03 -2.88 -35.48
C THR A 58 2.67 -3.07 -34.01
N GLU A 59 3.16 -4.15 -33.38
CA GLU A 59 3.21 -4.22 -31.93
C GLU A 59 4.08 -3.06 -31.44
N ALA A 60 3.46 -2.16 -30.66
CA ALA A 60 4.19 -1.08 -30.02
C ALA A 60 5.27 -1.70 -29.11
N PRO A 61 6.50 -1.14 -29.08
CA PRO A 61 7.57 -1.69 -28.29
C PRO A 61 7.13 -1.75 -26.82
N VAL A 62 7.04 -2.98 -26.30
CA VAL A 62 6.67 -3.26 -24.91
C VAL A 62 7.69 -2.54 -24.04
N LYS A 63 7.20 -1.50 -23.35
CA LYS A 63 7.96 -0.82 -22.30
C LYS A 63 8.41 -1.90 -21.33
N VAL A 64 9.72 -2.03 -21.06
CA VAL A 64 10.24 -3.04 -20.14
C VAL A 64 9.59 -2.82 -18.77
N GLU A 65 8.53 -3.58 -18.50
CA GLU A 65 7.81 -3.52 -17.24
C GLU A 65 8.64 -4.25 -16.20
N LYS A 66 8.88 -3.57 -15.07
CA LYS A 66 9.52 -4.20 -13.91
C LYS A 66 8.57 -5.28 -13.41
N GLU A 67 8.92 -6.55 -13.63
CA GLU A 67 8.11 -7.68 -13.20
C GLU A 67 7.99 -7.66 -11.66
N SER A 68 6.80 -7.30 -11.16
CA SER A 68 6.55 -7.25 -9.73
C SER A 68 6.26 -8.64 -9.18
N LYS A 69 6.93 -8.99 -8.08
CA LYS A 69 6.66 -10.20 -7.29
C LYS A 69 5.37 -10.07 -6.46
N LYS A 70 4.73 -8.89 -6.45
CA LYS A 70 3.51 -8.60 -5.69
C LYS A 70 2.28 -8.69 -6.59
N MET A 71 1.11 -8.94 -6.00
CA MET A 71 -0.19 -8.98 -6.68
C MET A 71 -0.65 -7.59 -7.15
N GLU A 72 0.07 -7.02 -8.12
CA GLU A 72 -0.18 -5.67 -8.66
C GLU A 72 -1.18 -5.64 -9.83
N GLU A 73 -1.47 -6.80 -10.42
CA GLU A 73 -2.37 -6.92 -11.55
C GLU A 73 -3.81 -6.55 -11.14
N GLY A 74 -4.42 -5.62 -11.88
CA GLY A 74 -5.76 -5.11 -11.59
C GLY A 74 -5.87 -4.24 -10.32
N VAL A 75 -4.76 -3.81 -9.71
CA VAL A 75 -4.79 -2.95 -8.51
C VAL A 75 -5.25 -1.54 -8.88
N THR A 76 -6.39 -1.13 -8.32
CA THR A 76 -6.94 0.22 -8.47
C THR A 76 -6.38 1.14 -7.39
N VAL A 77 -6.06 2.39 -7.77
CA VAL A 77 -5.65 3.44 -6.84
C VAL A 77 -6.35 4.76 -7.20
N ASN A 78 -6.66 5.56 -6.18
CA ASN A 78 -7.23 6.91 -6.29
C ASN A 78 -8.54 6.99 -7.11
N LYS A 79 -9.42 5.97 -7.02
CA LYS A 79 -10.76 6.00 -7.64
C LYS A 79 -11.56 7.18 -7.07
N PHE A 80 -11.63 7.29 -5.75
CA PHE A 80 -12.29 8.40 -5.05
C PHE A 80 -11.26 9.41 -4.54
N LYS A 81 -11.43 10.67 -4.95
CA LYS A 81 -10.53 11.78 -4.61
C LYS A 81 -11.11 12.61 -3.47
N PRO A 82 -10.31 13.42 -2.76
CA PRO A 82 -10.82 14.23 -1.63
C PRO A 82 -11.89 15.25 -2.02
N LYS A 83 -11.92 15.65 -3.30
CA LYS A 83 -12.94 16.56 -3.84
C LYS A 83 -14.30 15.89 -4.05
N GLU A 84 -14.29 14.59 -4.30
CA GLU A 84 -15.47 13.76 -4.58
C GLU A 84 -15.25 12.40 -3.89
N PRO A 85 -15.37 12.36 -2.55
CA PRO A 85 -15.21 11.14 -1.79
C PRO A 85 -16.43 10.24 -1.97
N TYR A 86 -16.22 8.93 -1.83
CA TYR A 86 -17.32 7.99 -1.66
C TYR A 86 -17.99 8.19 -0.30
N ILE A 87 -19.32 8.11 -0.25
CA ILE A 87 -20.08 8.22 1.00
C ILE A 87 -20.46 6.81 1.45
N GLY A 88 -19.71 6.26 2.39
CA GLY A 88 -20.02 4.97 3.01
C GLY A 88 -20.87 5.15 4.27
N ARG A 89 -21.49 4.06 4.74
CA ARG A 89 -22.20 4.05 6.03
C ARG A 89 -21.55 3.09 7.01
N CYS A 90 -21.40 3.53 8.26
CA CYS A 90 -20.94 2.67 9.34
C CYS A 90 -21.97 1.57 9.61
N LEU A 91 -21.53 0.32 9.58
CA LEU A 91 -22.35 -0.84 9.90
C LEU A 91 -22.07 -1.31 11.34
N LEU A 92 -20.80 -1.30 11.73
CA LEU A 92 -20.32 -1.76 13.03
C LEU A 92 -19.20 -0.83 13.51
N ASN A 93 -19.17 -0.56 14.82
CA ASN A 93 -18.05 0.11 15.48
C ASN A 93 -17.90 -0.45 16.90
N THR A 94 -16.84 -1.22 17.14
CA THR A 94 -16.64 -1.99 18.37
C THR A 94 -15.24 -1.76 18.92
N ARG A 95 -15.13 -1.45 20.21
CA ARG A 95 -13.84 -1.38 20.90
C ARG A 95 -13.28 -2.79 21.06
N ILE A 96 -12.06 -3.01 20.60
CA ILE A 96 -11.38 -4.33 20.61
C ILE A 96 -10.27 -4.43 21.68
N THR A 97 -10.01 -3.35 22.41
CA THR A 97 -9.12 -3.34 23.58
C THR A 97 -9.91 -3.47 24.89
N GLY A 98 -9.30 -4.07 25.90
CA GLY A 98 -9.82 -4.12 27.27
C GLY A 98 -9.86 -2.75 27.95
N ASP A 99 -10.61 -2.63 29.05
CA ASP A 99 -10.75 -1.39 29.83
C ASP A 99 -9.44 -0.94 30.50
N ASP A 100 -8.55 -1.88 30.78
CA ASP A 100 -7.25 -1.66 31.40
C ASP A 100 -6.14 -1.30 30.37
N ALA A 101 -6.46 -1.25 29.08
CA ALA A 101 -5.50 -0.87 28.05
C ALA A 101 -5.15 0.62 28.15
N PRO A 102 -3.88 1.02 27.90
CA PRO A 102 -3.44 2.43 27.98
C PRO A 102 -4.09 3.34 26.93
N GLY A 103 -4.82 2.78 25.97
CA GLY A 103 -5.64 3.55 25.03
C GLY A 103 -6.58 2.65 24.26
N GLU A 104 -7.58 3.25 23.66
CA GLU A 104 -8.64 2.51 22.97
C GLU A 104 -8.27 2.22 21.52
N THR A 105 -8.47 0.99 21.09
CA THR A 105 -8.48 0.65 19.66
C THR A 105 -9.83 0.06 19.28
N TRP A 106 -10.33 0.49 18.14
CA TRP A 106 -11.67 0.19 17.62
C TRP A 106 -11.56 -0.52 16.28
N HIS A 107 -12.41 -1.52 16.09
CA HIS A 107 -12.67 -2.16 14.82
C HIS A 107 -14.00 -1.65 14.29
N MET A 108 -14.01 -1.21 13.04
CA MET A 108 -15.18 -0.60 12.41
C MET A 108 -15.33 -1.09 10.98
N VAL A 109 -16.58 -1.22 10.55
CA VAL A 109 -16.94 -1.71 9.22
C VAL A 109 -17.83 -0.69 8.53
N PHE A 110 -17.50 -0.36 7.29
CA PHE A 110 -18.26 0.55 6.44
C PHE A 110 -18.79 -0.17 5.21
N SER A 111 -20.01 0.16 4.81
CA SER A 111 -20.57 -0.25 3.51
C SER A 111 -19.91 0.51 2.38
N THR A 112 -19.59 -0.22 1.31
CA THR A 112 -18.99 0.30 0.07
C THR A 112 -19.82 -0.05 -1.16
N GLU A 113 -20.84 -0.90 -1.04
CA GLU A 113 -21.70 -1.35 -2.15
C GLU A 113 -20.92 -1.97 -3.33
N GLY A 114 -19.64 -2.35 -3.12
CA GLY A 114 -18.74 -2.84 -4.17
C GLY A 114 -18.03 -1.73 -4.94
N GLU A 115 -18.26 -0.46 -4.60
CA GLU A 115 -17.71 0.69 -5.31
C GLU A 115 -16.24 0.96 -5.02
N ILE A 116 -15.70 0.44 -3.92
CA ILE A 116 -14.29 0.62 -3.55
C ILE A 116 -13.53 -0.69 -3.84
N PRO A 117 -12.93 -0.86 -5.04
CA PRO A 117 -12.22 -2.08 -5.42
C PRO A 117 -10.81 -2.12 -4.82
N TYR A 118 -10.72 -2.27 -3.50
CA TYR A 118 -9.44 -2.40 -2.81
C TYR A 118 -8.93 -3.83 -2.80
N ARG A 119 -7.62 -4.00 -2.55
CA ARG A 119 -6.98 -5.28 -2.30
C ARG A 119 -6.19 -5.26 -0.98
N GLU A 120 -5.77 -6.44 -0.55
CA GLU A 120 -5.01 -6.62 0.69
C GLU A 120 -3.75 -5.74 0.70
N GLY A 121 -3.53 -5.03 1.82
CA GLY A 121 -2.37 -4.16 1.99
C GLY A 121 -2.55 -2.73 1.51
N GLN A 122 -3.69 -2.39 0.89
CA GLN A 122 -4.02 -1.01 0.56
C GLN A 122 -4.54 -0.23 1.79
N SER A 123 -4.66 1.08 1.62
CA SER A 123 -5.27 1.99 2.58
C SER A 123 -6.45 2.72 1.95
N ILE A 124 -7.33 3.24 2.80
CA ILE A 124 -8.32 4.26 2.41
C ILE A 124 -8.05 5.54 3.19
N GLY A 125 -8.42 6.68 2.60
CA GLY A 125 -8.37 7.96 3.28
C GLY A 125 -9.73 8.35 3.80
N VAL A 126 -9.83 8.75 5.07
CA VAL A 126 -11.06 9.24 5.68
C VAL A 126 -11.00 10.75 5.86
N ILE A 127 -12.09 11.43 5.47
CA ILE A 127 -12.30 12.85 5.73
C ILE A 127 -13.30 12.98 6.87
N ALA A 128 -12.82 13.40 8.04
CA ALA A 128 -13.67 13.67 9.19
C ALA A 128 -14.65 14.81 8.92
N ASP A 129 -15.84 14.72 9.53
CA ASP A 129 -16.81 15.80 9.51
C ASP A 129 -16.36 17.03 10.29
N GLY A 130 -16.97 18.17 9.97
CA GLY A 130 -16.63 19.47 10.53
C GLY A 130 -15.67 20.28 9.67
N ILE A 131 -15.18 21.37 10.27
CA ILE A 131 -14.32 22.37 9.64
C ILE A 131 -13.08 22.60 10.48
N ASP A 132 -11.97 22.92 9.82
CA ASP A 132 -10.76 23.36 10.49
C ASP A 132 -10.89 24.81 11.00
N LYS A 133 -9.84 25.28 11.69
CA LYS A 133 -9.74 26.65 12.20
C LYS A 133 -9.90 27.76 11.14
N ASN A 134 -9.79 27.43 9.85
CA ASN A 134 -9.92 28.36 8.73
C ASN A 134 -11.25 28.20 7.98
N GLY A 135 -12.20 27.43 8.53
CA GLY A 135 -13.49 27.16 7.90
C GLY A 135 -13.43 26.19 6.71
N LYS A 136 -12.33 25.44 6.54
CA LYS A 136 -12.18 24.47 5.44
C LYS A 136 -12.47 23.05 5.91
N PRO A 137 -12.97 22.16 5.04
CA PRO A 137 -13.10 20.74 5.36
C PRO A 137 -11.78 20.14 5.86
N HIS A 138 -11.85 19.20 6.79
CA HIS A 138 -10.65 18.55 7.32
C HIS A 138 -9.88 17.81 6.22
N LYS A 139 -8.55 17.81 6.32
CA LYS A 139 -7.70 16.99 5.44
C LYS A 139 -7.93 15.49 5.71
N LEU A 140 -7.83 14.67 4.68
CA LEU A 140 -7.93 13.22 4.83
C LEU A 140 -6.80 12.65 5.70
N ARG A 141 -7.09 11.57 6.44
CA ARG A 141 -6.09 10.72 7.11
C ARG A 141 -6.16 9.32 6.52
N LEU A 142 -5.00 8.71 6.25
CA LEU A 142 -4.91 7.37 5.72
C LEU A 142 -5.00 6.33 6.84
N TYR A 143 -5.76 5.28 6.59
CA TYR A 143 -5.87 4.12 7.45
C TYR A 143 -5.68 2.86 6.61
N SER A 144 -4.79 1.97 7.05
CA SER A 144 -4.62 0.66 6.44
C SER A 144 -5.91 -0.13 6.57
N ILE A 145 -6.31 -0.79 5.48
CA ILE A 145 -7.51 -1.61 5.46
C ILE A 145 -7.23 -2.88 6.28
N ALA A 146 -8.16 -3.20 7.18
CA ALA A 146 -8.05 -4.33 8.09
C ALA A 146 -8.78 -5.59 7.60
N SER A 147 -9.60 -5.47 6.55
CA SER A 147 -10.34 -6.57 5.91
C SER A 147 -9.63 -7.05 4.63
N SER A 148 -9.86 -8.31 4.27
CA SER A 148 -9.56 -8.83 2.92
C SER A 148 -10.39 -8.12 1.84
N ALA A 149 -10.09 -8.34 0.56
CA ALA A 149 -10.81 -7.74 -0.56
C ALA A 149 -12.31 -8.08 -0.58
N LEU A 150 -12.70 -9.24 -0.01
CA LEU A 150 -14.12 -9.62 0.11
C LEU A 150 -14.83 -8.93 1.29
N GLY A 151 -14.10 -8.24 2.16
CA GLY A 151 -14.66 -7.64 3.38
C GLY A 151 -14.95 -8.67 4.46
N ASP A 152 -15.28 -8.20 5.67
CA ASP A 152 -15.55 -9.11 6.80
C ASP A 152 -16.83 -9.96 6.62
N PHE A 153 -17.71 -9.54 5.70
CA PHE A 153 -18.94 -10.27 5.35
C PHE A 153 -18.81 -11.16 4.11
N GLY A 154 -17.65 -11.15 3.43
CA GLY A 154 -17.38 -12.01 2.27
C GLY A 154 -18.13 -11.64 0.97
N ASP A 155 -18.75 -10.47 0.90
CA ASP A 155 -19.59 -10.03 -0.22
C ASP A 155 -18.97 -8.94 -1.10
N SER A 156 -17.73 -8.52 -0.80
CA SER A 156 -16.99 -7.42 -1.43
C SER A 156 -17.68 -6.06 -1.33
N LYS A 157 -18.66 -5.88 -0.42
CA LYS A 157 -19.43 -4.65 -0.25
C LYS A 157 -19.11 -3.91 1.04
N THR A 158 -18.06 -4.31 1.74
CA THR A 158 -17.65 -3.68 2.99
C THR A 158 -16.14 -3.46 3.05
N VAL A 159 -15.73 -2.51 3.88
CA VAL A 159 -14.33 -2.23 4.20
C VAL A 159 -14.19 -2.00 5.69
N SER A 160 -13.15 -2.58 6.28
CA SER A 160 -12.93 -2.52 7.73
C SER A 160 -11.65 -1.77 8.08
N LEU A 161 -11.67 -1.04 9.19
CA LEU A 161 -10.51 -0.31 9.72
C LEU A 161 -10.20 -0.73 11.15
N CYS A 162 -8.92 -0.61 11.51
CA CYS A 162 -8.43 -0.74 12.88
C CYS A 162 -7.89 0.62 13.34
N VAL A 163 -8.60 1.31 14.23
CA VAL A 163 -8.32 2.71 14.57
C VAL A 163 -8.03 2.84 16.06
N LYS A 164 -6.84 3.37 16.39
CA LYS A 164 -6.51 3.78 17.77
C LYS A 164 -6.98 5.22 18.00
N ARG A 165 -7.71 5.44 19.09
CA ARG A 165 -8.09 6.79 19.52
C ARG A 165 -6.84 7.55 19.94
N LEU A 166 -6.58 8.69 19.29
CA LEU A 166 -5.42 9.53 19.60
C LEU A 166 -5.84 10.61 20.60
N VAL A 167 -5.26 10.55 21.80
CA VAL A 167 -5.37 11.56 22.84
C VAL A 167 -3.96 11.76 23.41
N TYR A 168 -3.51 13.00 23.49
CA TYR A 168 -2.20 13.34 24.06
C TYR A 168 -2.26 14.68 24.76
N THR A 169 -1.32 14.92 25.68
CA THR A 169 -1.17 16.22 26.36
C THR A 169 -0.10 17.01 25.63
N ASN A 170 -0.40 18.26 25.26
CA ASN A 170 0.59 19.14 24.63
C ASN A 170 1.56 19.72 25.67
N ASP A 171 2.60 20.44 25.22
CA ASP A 171 3.61 21.05 26.09
C ASP A 171 3.03 22.11 27.05
N LYS A 172 1.80 22.58 26.81
CA LYS A 172 1.06 23.53 27.65
C LYS A 172 0.19 22.83 28.70
N GLY A 173 0.18 21.50 28.75
CA GLY A 173 -0.66 20.72 29.66
C GLY A 173 -2.10 20.53 29.20
N GLU A 174 -2.45 20.93 27.98
CA GLU A 174 -3.81 20.80 27.45
C GLU A 174 -4.00 19.43 26.80
N LEU A 175 -5.15 18.81 27.07
CA LEU A 175 -5.53 17.54 26.47
C LEU A 175 -6.00 17.75 25.02
N VAL A 176 -5.24 17.25 24.06
CA VAL A 176 -5.53 17.36 22.62
C VAL A 176 -6.07 16.03 22.10
N LYS A 177 -7.21 16.10 21.41
CA LYS A 177 -7.84 14.96 20.73
C LYS A 177 -7.51 14.99 19.24
N GLY A 178 -7.02 13.88 18.70
CA GLY A 178 -6.83 13.72 17.27
C GLY A 178 -8.18 13.75 16.54
N VAL A 179 -8.36 14.69 15.61
CA VAL A 179 -9.64 14.95 14.94
C VAL A 179 -10.23 13.69 14.28
N CYS A 180 -9.50 13.07 13.35
CA CYS A 180 -10.04 11.98 12.55
C CYS A 180 -10.17 10.64 13.31
N SER A 181 -9.25 10.35 14.24
CA SER A 181 -9.34 9.11 15.03
C SER A 181 -10.46 9.18 16.06
N ASN A 182 -10.67 10.33 16.71
CA ASN A 182 -11.81 10.48 17.62
C ASN A 182 -13.13 10.45 16.84
N PHE A 183 -13.22 11.16 15.71
CA PHE A 183 -14.37 11.08 14.81
C PHE A 183 -14.73 9.61 14.50
N LEU A 184 -13.78 8.83 13.99
CA LEU A 184 -14.00 7.42 13.63
C LEU A 184 -14.40 6.54 14.83
N CYS A 185 -13.76 6.72 15.99
CA CYS A 185 -14.11 5.97 17.20
C CYS A 185 -15.48 6.37 17.80
N ASP A 186 -16.01 7.54 17.45
CA ASP A 186 -17.30 8.04 17.95
C ASP A 186 -18.46 7.84 16.93
N VAL A 187 -18.15 7.42 15.70
CA VAL A 187 -19.13 7.15 14.65
C VAL A 187 -20.08 6.02 15.09
N LYS A 188 -21.38 6.26 14.94
CA LYS A 188 -22.43 5.28 15.26
C LYS A 188 -22.86 4.50 14.01
N PRO A 189 -23.34 3.26 14.17
CA PRO A 189 -23.99 2.54 13.08
C PRO A 189 -25.08 3.39 12.42
N GLY A 190 -25.12 3.38 11.09
CA GLY A 190 -26.01 4.18 10.25
C GLY A 190 -25.45 5.56 9.85
N ALA A 191 -24.42 6.08 10.52
CA ALA A 191 -23.83 7.37 10.15
C ALA A 191 -22.97 7.28 8.88
N GLU A 192 -22.93 8.38 8.14
CA GLU A 192 -22.17 8.50 6.89
C GLU A 192 -20.70 8.86 7.15
N VAL A 193 -19.80 8.32 6.31
CA VAL A 193 -18.36 8.56 6.37
C VAL A 193 -17.81 8.80 4.98
N LYS A 194 -17.04 9.88 4.82
CA LYS A 194 -16.38 10.25 3.55
C LYS A 194 -15.09 9.46 3.37
N ILE A 195 -15.05 8.61 2.34
CA ILE A 195 -13.96 7.70 2.04
C ILE A 195 -13.29 8.08 0.71
N THR A 196 -11.98 7.96 0.66
CA THR A 196 -11.13 8.22 -0.52
C THR A 196 -10.20 7.03 -0.75
N GLY A 197 -9.65 6.91 -1.96
CA GLY A 197 -8.77 5.80 -2.34
C GLY A 197 -9.45 4.79 -3.30
N PRO A 198 -9.04 3.51 -3.27
CA PRO A 198 -7.95 2.91 -2.48
C PRO A 198 -6.59 3.57 -2.75
N VAL A 199 -5.61 3.43 -1.87
CA VAL A 199 -4.24 3.95 -2.09
C VAL A 199 -3.18 2.93 -1.67
N GLY A 200 -1.99 3.06 -2.26
CA GLY A 200 -0.83 2.23 -1.93
C GLY A 200 -0.70 0.99 -2.80
N LYS A 201 0.57 0.63 -3.07
CA LYS A 201 0.98 -0.62 -3.73
C LYS A 201 2.14 -1.31 -3.00
N GLU A 202 2.70 -0.66 -1.97
CA GLU A 202 3.91 -1.14 -1.30
C GLU A 202 3.64 -2.39 -0.45
N MET A 203 2.49 -2.45 0.22
CA MET A 203 2.15 -3.54 1.13
C MET A 203 1.30 -4.62 0.47
N LEU A 204 1.33 -4.76 -0.87
CA LEU A 204 0.59 -5.82 -1.57
C LEU A 204 1.19 -7.21 -1.29
N MET A 205 0.33 -8.22 -1.28
CA MET A 205 0.72 -9.62 -1.08
C MET A 205 1.65 -10.11 -2.20
N PRO A 206 2.56 -11.08 -1.92
CA PRO A 206 3.33 -11.76 -2.95
C PRO A 206 2.40 -12.57 -3.88
N LYS A 207 2.79 -12.71 -5.15
CA LYS A 207 2.07 -13.58 -6.11
C LYS A 207 2.24 -15.06 -5.79
N ASP A 208 3.41 -15.45 -5.28
CA ASP A 208 3.74 -16.85 -5.00
C ASP A 208 2.95 -17.37 -3.79
N PRO A 209 2.05 -18.36 -3.99
CA PRO A 209 1.25 -18.93 -2.91
C PRO A 209 2.06 -19.76 -1.90
N ASN A 210 3.30 -20.14 -2.24
CA ASN A 210 4.19 -20.90 -1.36
C ASN A 210 5.22 -20.01 -0.65
N ALA A 211 5.14 -18.69 -0.82
CA ALA A 211 6.10 -17.77 -0.24
C ALA A 211 6.10 -17.80 1.30
N THR A 212 7.27 -17.59 1.89
CA THR A 212 7.38 -17.27 3.31
C THR A 212 7.07 -15.79 3.54
N VAL A 213 6.01 -15.50 4.27
CA VAL A 213 5.52 -14.16 4.57
C VAL A 213 5.72 -13.87 6.06
N ILE A 214 6.75 -13.09 6.37
CA ILE A 214 7.05 -12.61 7.72
C ILE A 214 6.41 -11.25 7.92
N MET A 215 5.53 -11.14 8.92
CA MET A 215 4.71 -9.98 9.21
C MET A 215 5.12 -9.42 10.57
N LEU A 216 5.63 -8.19 10.57
CA LEU A 216 6.08 -7.49 11.78
C LEU A 216 5.15 -6.31 12.05
N ALA A 217 4.43 -6.36 13.16
CA ALA A 217 3.37 -5.41 13.49
C ALA A 217 3.54 -4.82 14.89
N THR A 218 3.20 -3.53 15.03
CA THR A 218 3.03 -2.88 16.32
C THR A 218 1.69 -2.14 16.36
N GLY A 219 0.88 -2.38 17.40
CA GLY A 219 -0.44 -1.77 17.54
C GLY A 219 -1.32 -1.91 16.28
N THR A 220 -1.85 -0.79 15.77
CA THR A 220 -2.71 -0.76 14.57
C THR A 220 -2.00 -1.16 13.27
N GLY A 221 -0.67 -1.33 13.28
CA GLY A 221 0.09 -1.92 12.18
C GLY A 221 -0.31 -3.37 11.85
N ILE A 222 -1.12 -4.01 12.69
CA ILE A 222 -1.72 -5.32 12.42
C ILE A 222 -2.74 -5.31 11.27
N ALA A 223 -3.34 -4.16 10.94
CA ALA A 223 -4.44 -4.04 9.98
C ALA A 223 -4.18 -4.74 8.62
N PRO A 224 -3.12 -4.40 7.85
CA PRO A 224 -2.88 -5.05 6.56
C PRO A 224 -2.59 -6.55 6.72
N PHE A 225 -2.01 -6.99 7.84
CA PHE A 225 -1.73 -8.40 8.07
C PHE A 225 -2.98 -9.18 8.46
N ARG A 226 -3.95 -8.57 9.16
CA ARG A 226 -5.29 -9.16 9.32
C ARG A 226 -5.91 -9.44 7.96
N ALA A 227 -5.84 -8.49 7.02
CA ALA A 227 -6.33 -8.67 5.66
C ALA A 227 -5.63 -9.83 4.92
N PHE A 228 -4.30 -9.93 5.04
CA PHE A 228 -3.52 -11.03 4.47
C PHE A 228 -3.95 -12.37 5.03
N LEU A 229 -4.02 -12.48 6.36
CA LEU A 229 -4.37 -13.71 7.07
C LEU A 229 -5.78 -14.19 6.72
N TRP A 230 -6.73 -13.26 6.58
CA TRP A 230 -8.09 -13.57 6.11
C TRP A 230 -8.07 -14.24 4.73
N LYS A 231 -7.38 -13.64 3.76
CA LYS A 231 -7.24 -14.22 2.43
C LYS A 231 -6.47 -15.55 2.40
N MET A 232 -5.45 -15.69 3.25
CA MET A 232 -4.61 -16.89 3.31
C MET A 232 -5.33 -18.08 3.95
N PHE A 233 -6.10 -17.86 5.02
CA PHE A 233 -6.58 -18.95 5.90
C PHE A 233 -8.10 -19.01 6.10
N PHE A 234 -8.81 -17.90 5.93
CA PHE A 234 -10.26 -17.83 6.18
C PHE A 234 -11.10 -17.84 4.90
N GLU A 235 -10.48 -17.62 3.75
CA GLU A 235 -11.13 -17.58 2.44
C GLU A 235 -10.68 -18.72 1.54
N LYS A 236 -11.54 -19.09 0.60
CA LYS A 236 -11.22 -20.05 -0.46
C LYS A 236 -11.24 -19.30 -1.78
N HIS A 237 -10.09 -19.25 -2.44
CA HIS A 237 -9.94 -18.68 -3.77
C HIS A 237 -9.50 -19.79 -4.74
N ASP A 238 -10.05 -19.80 -5.95
CA ASP A 238 -9.69 -20.80 -6.97
C ASP A 238 -8.31 -20.52 -7.56
N ASP A 239 -7.96 -19.24 -7.68
CA ASP A 239 -6.71 -18.71 -8.24
C ASP A 239 -5.60 -18.54 -7.19
N TYR A 240 -5.93 -18.61 -5.90
CA TYR A 240 -4.96 -18.44 -4.81
C TYR A 240 -5.20 -19.39 -3.64
N LYS A 241 -4.26 -20.31 -3.41
CA LYS A 241 -4.27 -21.22 -2.26
C LYS A 241 -2.95 -21.14 -1.53
N PHE A 242 -2.92 -20.41 -0.43
CA PHE A 242 -1.70 -20.23 0.34
C PHE A 242 -1.25 -21.56 0.95
N ASN A 243 0.00 -21.94 0.67
CA ASN A 243 0.64 -23.16 1.16
C ASN A 243 2.08 -22.90 1.61
N GLY A 244 2.42 -21.63 1.81
CA GLY A 244 3.70 -21.19 2.35
C GLY A 244 3.69 -21.10 3.89
N LEU A 245 4.66 -20.37 4.42
CA LEU A 245 4.77 -20.07 5.84
C LEU A 245 4.35 -18.62 6.11
N ALA A 246 3.29 -18.42 6.90
CA ALA A 246 2.93 -17.10 7.41
C ALA A 246 3.38 -16.99 8.88
N TRP A 247 4.22 -15.99 9.19
CA TRP A 247 4.73 -15.78 10.54
C TRP A 247 4.44 -14.35 11.01
N LEU A 248 3.58 -14.21 12.01
CA LEU A 248 3.19 -12.91 12.57
C LEU A 248 3.87 -12.67 13.93
N PHE A 249 4.52 -11.51 14.04
CA PHE A 249 5.00 -10.94 15.29
C PHE A 249 4.23 -9.65 15.57
N LEU A 250 3.51 -9.61 16.69
CA LEU A 250 2.71 -8.47 17.12
C LEU A 250 3.22 -7.94 18.47
N GLY A 251 3.78 -6.74 18.45
CA GLY A 251 4.18 -6.01 19.65
C GLY A 251 3.06 -5.10 20.16
N VAL A 252 2.65 -5.30 21.41
CA VAL A 252 1.67 -4.48 22.12
C VAL A 252 2.14 -4.19 23.55
N PRO A 253 1.70 -3.08 24.18
CA PRO A 253 2.17 -2.71 25.51
C PRO A 253 1.60 -3.59 26.62
N THR A 254 0.38 -4.10 26.47
CA THR A 254 -0.32 -4.90 27.49
C THR A 254 -1.09 -6.04 26.83
N SER A 255 -1.41 -7.10 27.59
CA SER A 255 -2.26 -8.19 27.13
C SER A 255 -3.66 -7.73 26.72
N SER A 256 -4.20 -6.73 27.40
CA SER A 256 -5.47 -6.07 27.08
C SER A 256 -5.44 -5.22 25.80
N SER A 257 -4.24 -4.95 25.29
CA SER A 257 -4.01 -4.30 24.00
C SER A 257 -3.80 -5.29 22.85
N LEU A 258 -3.88 -6.61 23.09
CA LEU A 258 -3.77 -7.61 22.03
C LEU A 258 -4.99 -7.52 21.09
N LEU A 259 -4.73 -7.06 19.87
CA LEU A 259 -5.75 -6.87 18.84
C LEU A 259 -5.97 -8.18 18.08
N TYR A 260 -7.23 -8.55 17.83
CA TYR A 260 -7.61 -9.73 17.04
C TYR A 260 -6.99 -11.04 17.54
N LYS A 261 -7.04 -11.23 18.86
CA LYS A 261 -6.46 -12.41 19.54
C LYS A 261 -7.04 -13.73 18.98
N GLU A 262 -8.32 -13.73 18.65
CA GLU A 262 -9.04 -14.86 18.05
C GLU A 262 -8.48 -15.28 16.68
N VAL A 263 -8.07 -14.31 15.84
CA VAL A 263 -7.45 -14.58 14.54
C VAL A 263 -6.03 -15.16 14.73
N SER A 264 -5.35 -14.73 15.79
CA SER A 264 -3.96 -15.12 16.10
C SER A 264 -3.82 -16.58 16.52
N HIS A 265 -4.83 -17.19 17.16
CA HIS A 265 -4.74 -18.55 17.72
C HIS A 265 -5.14 -19.68 16.74
N THR A 266 -5.66 -19.36 15.55
CA THR A 266 -6.11 -20.39 14.60
C THR A 266 -4.96 -20.75 13.65
N ASN A 267 -4.38 -21.94 13.80
CA ASN A 267 -3.36 -22.56 12.91
C ASN A 267 -2.07 -21.76 12.68
N MET A 268 -1.67 -20.90 13.62
CA MET A 268 -0.58 -19.94 13.42
C MET A 268 0.51 -20.10 14.49
N PHE A 269 1.77 -20.10 14.10
CA PHE A 269 2.89 -19.94 15.05
C PHE A 269 2.99 -18.47 15.46
N THR A 270 2.10 -18.02 16.34
CA THR A 270 2.17 -16.66 16.88
C THR A 270 3.14 -16.60 18.05
N ASN A 271 4.30 -15.97 17.82
CA ASN A 271 5.19 -15.57 18.90
C ASN A 271 4.79 -14.16 19.34
N ILE A 272 4.06 -14.07 20.45
CA ILE A 272 3.78 -12.80 21.12
C ILE A 272 5.05 -12.45 21.89
N VAL A 273 5.81 -11.48 21.39
CA VAL A 273 6.99 -10.97 22.08
C VAL A 273 6.55 -9.75 22.90
N PRO A 274 6.55 -9.83 24.24
CA PRO A 274 6.31 -8.64 25.05
C PRO A 274 7.46 -7.65 24.87
N LEU A 275 7.14 -6.40 24.56
CA LEU A 275 8.10 -5.31 24.50
C LEU A 275 8.24 -4.71 25.90
N TYR A 276 8.96 -5.39 26.79
CA TYR A 276 9.41 -4.82 28.08
C TYR A 276 10.93 -4.74 28.10
#